data_AF-A0A3D2VBI9-F1
#
_entry.id   AF-A0A3D2VBI9-F1
#
_cell.length_a   1.000
_cell.length_b   1.000
_cell.length_c   1.000
_cell.angle_alpha   90.00
_cell.angle_beta   90.00
_cell.angle_gamma   90.00
#
_symmetry.space_group_name_H-M   'P 1'
#
loop_
_entity.id
_entity.type
_entity.pdbx_description
1 polymer ?
#
loop_
_entity_poly.entity_id
_entity_poly.type
_entity_poly.pdbx_seq_one_letter_code
_entity_poly.pdbx_strand_id
1 'polypeptide(L)'
;NIMHMCLTGDQNPFEPMDQGGLEKFRNTADTIFGGAKMLTDDLVAMNTALINGEIDAYFTGGTYTASPARFDGATNVRGITPKSGPVNGKGGVVWIELTSAVNNPNPSSLAEDFLEFVQGPDICKAVAFSEGTYNPVSQMGDPEVLDKFDKDELDAIQWDSLDEEMSRSLDYQVVASYAELNEAYNAAKRG
;
A
#
# COMPACT_ATOMS: atom_id res chain seq x y z
N ASN A 1 -8.17 -1.02 3.23
CA ASN A 1 -8.42 -2.49 3.34
C ASN A 1 -9.59 -2.99 2.50
N ILE A 2 -10.67 -2.23 2.29
CA ILE A 2 -11.85 -2.68 1.52
C ILE A 2 -11.47 -3.27 0.16
N MET A 3 -10.65 -2.60 -0.65
CA MET A 3 -10.22 -3.13 -1.96
C MET A 3 -9.57 -4.51 -1.86
N HIS A 4 -8.62 -4.66 -0.93
CA HIS A 4 -7.93 -5.92 -0.72
C HIS A 4 -8.90 -7.02 -0.26
N MET A 5 -9.90 -6.69 0.57
CA MET A 5 -10.94 -7.65 0.96
C MET A 5 -11.83 -8.05 -0.21
N CYS A 6 -12.17 -7.12 -1.11
CA CYS A 6 -12.86 -7.44 -2.37
C CYS A 6 -12.02 -8.41 -3.20
N LEU A 7 -10.71 -8.15 -3.37
CA LEU A 7 -9.82 -9.03 -4.13
C LEU A 7 -9.71 -10.42 -3.49
N THR A 8 -9.61 -10.51 -2.16
CA THR A 8 -9.62 -11.79 -1.42
C THR A 8 -10.94 -12.53 -1.62
N GLY A 9 -12.05 -11.81 -1.75
CA GLY A 9 -13.37 -12.36 -2.07
C GLY A 9 -13.57 -12.62 -3.58
N ASP A 10 -12.54 -12.68 -4.41
CA ASP A 10 -12.62 -12.77 -5.87
C ASP A 10 -13.52 -11.71 -6.54
N GLN A 11 -13.48 -10.46 -6.09
CA GLN A 11 -14.32 -9.37 -6.61
C GLN A 11 -13.47 -8.22 -7.15
N ASN A 12 -13.97 -7.53 -8.18
CA ASN A 12 -13.38 -6.28 -8.65
C ASN A 12 -13.90 -5.10 -7.81
N PRO A 13 -13.09 -4.45 -6.96
CA PRO A 13 -13.56 -3.35 -6.10
C PRO A 13 -13.96 -2.08 -6.88
N PHE A 14 -13.54 -1.97 -8.14
CA PHE A 14 -13.78 -0.80 -8.99
C PHE A 14 -15.03 -0.93 -9.87
N GLU A 15 -15.75 -2.05 -9.75
CA GLU A 15 -17.05 -2.26 -10.36
C GLU A 15 -18.16 -2.26 -9.29
N PRO A 16 -19.38 -1.80 -9.63
CA PRO A 16 -20.50 -1.82 -8.70
C PRO A 16 -20.81 -3.24 -8.21
N MET A 17 -21.05 -3.37 -6.90
CA MET A 17 -21.45 -4.63 -6.28
C MET A 17 -22.97 -4.79 -6.30
N ASP A 18 -23.45 -5.97 -6.68
CA ASP A 18 -24.83 -6.36 -6.45
C ASP A 18 -25.01 -6.94 -5.02
N GLN A 19 -26.23 -7.38 -4.70
CA GLN A 19 -26.52 -7.95 -3.38
C GLN A 19 -25.67 -9.18 -3.06
N GLY A 20 -25.43 -10.06 -4.05
CA GLY A 20 -24.60 -11.24 -3.88
C GLY A 20 -23.13 -10.88 -3.65
N GLY A 21 -22.63 -9.85 -4.34
CA GLY A 21 -21.31 -9.30 -4.12
C GLY A 21 -21.13 -8.69 -2.73
N LEU A 22 -22.12 -7.94 -2.23
CA LEU A 22 -22.09 -7.41 -0.87
C LEU A 22 -22.11 -8.52 0.19
N GLU A 23 -22.86 -9.59 -0.03
CA GLU A 23 -22.86 -10.76 0.86
C GLU A 23 -21.52 -11.49 0.83
N LYS A 24 -20.92 -11.70 -0.35
CA LYS A 24 -19.58 -12.29 -0.48
C LYS A 24 -18.53 -11.46 0.25
N PHE A 25 -18.60 -10.13 0.15
CA PHE A 25 -17.71 -9.23 0.87
C PHE A 25 -17.87 -9.37 2.39
N ARG A 26 -19.12 -9.40 2.91
CA ARG A 26 -19.38 -9.60 4.34
C ARG A 26 -18.76 -10.89 4.85
N ASN A 27 -19.02 -12.01 4.17
CA ASN A 27 -18.46 -13.31 4.54
C ASN A 27 -16.92 -13.30 4.54
N THR A 28 -16.31 -12.59 3.57
CA THR A 28 -14.86 -12.42 3.48
C THR A 28 -14.32 -11.59 4.66
N ALA A 29 -14.98 -10.47 4.97
CA ALA A 29 -14.61 -9.61 6.08
C ALA A 29 -14.74 -10.33 7.43
N ASP A 30 -15.85 -11.04 7.66
CA ASP A 30 -16.09 -11.81 8.88
C ASP A 30 -15.04 -12.91 9.06
N THR A 31 -14.65 -13.59 7.98
CA THR A 31 -13.61 -14.61 8.00
C THR A 31 -12.25 -14.02 8.38
N ILE A 32 -11.86 -12.89 7.76
CA ILE A 32 -10.58 -12.23 8.01
C ILE A 32 -10.53 -11.70 9.45
N PHE A 33 -11.55 -10.95 9.87
CA PHE A 33 -11.60 -10.37 11.21
C PHE A 33 -11.73 -11.44 12.30
N GLY A 34 -12.56 -12.47 12.08
CA GLY A 34 -12.72 -13.58 13.02
C GLY A 34 -11.48 -14.45 13.18
N GLY A 35 -10.60 -14.48 12.17
CA GLY A 35 -9.31 -15.16 12.22
C GLY A 35 -8.15 -14.29 12.70
N ALA A 36 -8.36 -12.98 12.89
CA ALA A 36 -7.28 -12.06 13.22
C ALA A 36 -6.85 -12.18 14.69
N LYS A 37 -5.55 -12.41 14.90
CA LYS A 37 -4.94 -12.38 16.24
C LYS A 37 -4.93 -10.96 16.84
N MET A 38 -4.76 -9.96 15.98
CA MET A 38 -4.69 -8.54 16.35
C MET A 38 -5.25 -7.67 15.23
N LEU A 39 -5.81 -6.52 15.61
CA LEU A 39 -6.33 -5.49 14.70
C LEU A 39 -5.73 -4.15 15.09
N THR A 40 -4.84 -3.62 14.27
CA THR A 40 -4.16 -2.35 14.50
C THR A 40 -3.83 -1.67 13.18
N ASP A 41 -3.62 -0.36 13.21
CA ASP A 41 -3.02 0.44 12.16
C ASP A 41 -1.54 0.77 12.43
N ASP A 42 -1.01 0.32 13.57
CA ASP A 42 0.39 0.47 13.96
C ASP A 42 1.28 -0.59 13.27
N LEU A 43 2.04 -0.16 12.26
CA LEU A 43 2.98 -1.01 11.52
C LEU A 43 4.12 -1.54 12.39
N VAL A 44 4.55 -0.79 13.41
CA VAL A 44 5.64 -1.21 14.31
C VAL A 44 5.17 -2.38 15.16
N ALA A 45 3.95 -2.29 15.69
CA ALA A 45 3.33 -3.39 16.42
C ALA A 45 3.16 -4.64 15.54
N MET A 46 2.71 -4.49 14.30
CA MET A 46 2.54 -5.61 13.36
C MET A 46 3.88 -6.26 12.97
N ASN A 47 4.91 -5.47 12.67
CA ASN A 47 6.23 -5.99 12.34
C ASN A 47 6.88 -6.67 13.56
N THR A 48 6.71 -6.11 14.76
CA THR A 48 7.19 -6.74 16.01
C THR A 48 6.52 -8.09 16.23
N ALA A 49 5.21 -8.18 16.01
CA ALA A 49 4.47 -9.43 16.13
C ALA A 49 4.94 -10.48 15.10
N LEU A 50 5.26 -10.08 13.86
CA LEU A 50 5.88 -10.97 12.87
C LEU A 50 7.26 -11.46 13.33
N ILE A 51 8.12 -10.54 13.75
CA ILE A 51 9.51 -10.84 14.15
C ILE A 51 9.54 -11.79 15.36
N ASN A 52 8.62 -11.60 16.31
CA ASN A 52 8.49 -12.45 17.50
C ASN A 52 7.80 -13.80 17.21
N GLY A 53 7.24 -14.00 16.02
CA GLY A 53 6.48 -15.20 15.66
C GLY A 53 5.11 -15.28 16.34
N GLU A 54 4.53 -14.15 16.74
CA GLU A 54 3.16 -14.08 17.29
C GLU A 54 2.09 -14.18 16.19
N ILE A 55 2.46 -13.77 14.98
CA ILE A 55 1.68 -13.91 13.75
C ILE A 55 2.61 -14.36 12.61
N ASP A 56 2.07 -15.09 11.63
CA ASP A 56 2.81 -15.53 10.45
C ASP A 56 2.75 -14.53 9.29
N ALA A 57 1.70 -13.71 9.26
CA ALA A 57 1.45 -12.67 8.25
C ALA A 57 0.47 -11.62 8.81
N TYR A 58 0.47 -10.41 8.23
CA TYR A 58 -0.61 -9.44 8.45
C TYR A 58 -1.19 -8.96 7.12
N PHE A 59 -2.46 -8.56 7.18
CA PHE A 59 -3.22 -8.07 6.05
C PHE A 59 -3.96 -6.78 6.47
N THR A 60 -3.85 -5.67 5.75
CA THR A 60 -3.12 -5.48 4.49
C THR A 60 -1.75 -4.86 4.75
N GLY A 61 -0.76 -5.20 3.94
CA GLY A 61 0.60 -4.65 4.03
C GLY A 61 1.24 -4.52 2.66
N GLY A 62 2.50 -4.12 2.62
CA GLY A 62 3.29 -4.02 1.40
C GLY A 62 4.68 -3.45 1.71
N THR A 63 5.39 -2.99 0.68
CA THR A 63 6.68 -2.30 0.85
C THR A 63 6.61 -1.19 1.90
N TYR A 64 5.55 -0.38 1.85
CA TYR A 64 5.28 0.72 2.80
C TYR A 64 5.40 0.29 4.28
N THR A 65 4.81 -0.85 4.64
CA THR A 65 4.79 -1.32 6.03
C THR A 65 6.00 -2.19 6.38
N ALA A 66 6.59 -2.88 5.41
CA ALA A 66 7.72 -3.77 5.63
C ALA A 66 9.06 -3.04 5.67
N SER A 67 9.23 -1.96 4.90
CA SER A 67 10.52 -1.33 4.67
C SER A 67 11.25 -0.81 5.92
N PRO A 68 10.59 -0.28 6.98
CA PRO A 68 11.32 0.14 8.18
C PRO A 68 11.98 -1.04 8.90
N ALA A 69 11.22 -2.12 9.12
CA ALA A 69 11.75 -3.33 9.76
C ALA A 69 12.87 -3.96 8.93
N ARG A 70 12.75 -3.94 7.58
CA ARG A 70 13.81 -4.41 6.68
C ARG A 70 15.07 -3.58 6.82
N PHE A 71 14.95 -2.25 6.84
CA PHE A 71 16.08 -1.33 7.00
C PHE A 71 16.77 -1.50 8.36
N ASP A 72 16.01 -1.81 9.41
CA ASP A 72 16.54 -2.14 10.75
C ASP A 72 17.16 -3.55 10.84
N GLY A 73 17.23 -4.28 9.72
CA GLY A 73 17.91 -5.57 9.60
C GLY A 73 17.00 -6.81 9.62
N ALA A 74 15.68 -6.66 9.80
CA ALA A 74 14.72 -7.76 9.70
C ALA A 74 14.35 -8.05 8.23
N THR A 75 15.36 -8.38 7.41
CA THR A 75 15.23 -8.58 5.95
C THR A 75 14.38 -9.79 5.54
N ASN A 76 13.96 -10.63 6.50
CA ASN A 76 12.97 -11.68 6.32
C ASN A 76 11.53 -11.16 6.26
N VAL A 77 11.24 -9.97 6.80
CA VAL A 77 9.94 -9.31 6.66
C VAL A 77 9.83 -8.78 5.22
N ARG A 78 8.77 -9.14 4.51
CA ARG A 78 8.56 -8.75 3.10
C ARG A 78 7.12 -8.36 2.84
N GLY A 79 6.93 -7.28 2.08
CA GLY A 79 5.72 -7.07 1.30
C GLY A 79 5.68 -8.07 0.15
N ILE A 80 4.53 -8.73 -0.04
CA ILE A 80 4.34 -9.75 -1.07
C ILE A 80 2.99 -9.52 -1.74
N THR A 81 3.00 -9.30 -3.05
CA THR A 81 1.78 -9.29 -3.87
C THR A 81 1.40 -10.71 -4.27
N PRO A 82 0.12 -11.12 -4.10
CA PRO A 82 -0.34 -12.42 -4.57
C PRO A 82 -0.01 -12.68 -6.04
N LYS A 83 0.37 -13.92 -6.38
CA LYS A 83 0.76 -14.31 -7.75
C LYS A 83 -0.36 -14.13 -8.77
N SER A 84 -1.60 -14.17 -8.32
CA SER A 84 -2.79 -13.99 -9.15
C SER A 84 -3.95 -13.39 -8.34
N GLY A 85 -4.93 -12.82 -9.02
CA GLY A 85 -6.20 -12.40 -8.42
C GLY A 85 -7.32 -12.23 -9.45
N PRO A 86 -8.51 -11.77 -9.01
CA PRO A 86 -9.74 -11.86 -9.80
C PRO A 86 -9.81 -10.91 -10.98
N VAL A 87 -9.01 -9.84 -11.00
CA VAL A 87 -9.09 -8.80 -12.04
C VAL A 87 -7.93 -8.97 -13.00
N ASN A 88 -8.19 -9.62 -14.14
CA ASN A 88 -7.17 -9.88 -15.18
C ASN A 88 -5.92 -10.59 -14.65
N GLY A 89 -6.07 -11.45 -13.63
CA GLY A 89 -4.96 -12.15 -13.00
C GLY A 89 -4.18 -11.32 -11.97
N LYS A 90 -4.61 -10.10 -11.62
CA LYS A 90 -3.94 -9.23 -10.64
C LYS A 90 -4.56 -9.36 -9.25
N GLY A 91 -3.71 -9.46 -8.23
CA GLY A 91 -4.10 -9.67 -6.83
C GLY A 91 -3.64 -8.59 -5.86
N GLY A 92 -2.82 -7.63 -6.31
CA GLY A 92 -2.43 -6.45 -5.55
C GLY A 92 -3.18 -5.19 -5.99
N VAL A 93 -3.04 -4.13 -5.20
CA VAL A 93 -3.37 -2.77 -5.61
C VAL A 93 -2.18 -1.88 -5.30
N VAL A 94 -1.73 -1.11 -6.28
CA VAL A 94 -0.71 -0.08 -6.09
C VAL A 94 -1.38 1.28 -5.96
N TRP A 95 -0.95 2.04 -4.97
CA TRP A 95 -1.27 3.45 -4.83
C TRP A 95 -0.03 4.26 -5.22
N ILE A 96 -0.22 5.32 -6.02
CA ILE A 96 0.81 6.31 -6.31
C ILE A 96 0.32 7.67 -5.80
N GLU A 97 1.12 8.32 -4.97
CA GLU A 97 0.83 9.67 -4.49
C GLU A 97 1.33 10.71 -5.49
N LEU A 98 0.47 11.68 -5.79
CA LEU A 98 0.78 12.78 -6.69
C LEU A 98 0.74 14.10 -5.91
N THR A 99 1.86 14.81 -5.86
CA THR A 99 1.88 16.20 -5.40
C THR A 99 1.41 17.10 -6.54
N SER A 100 0.41 17.95 -6.28
CA SER A 100 -0.19 18.81 -7.31
C SER A 100 -0.54 20.19 -6.76
N ALA A 101 -0.45 21.22 -7.62
CA ALA A 101 -1.03 22.52 -7.32
C ALA A 101 -2.57 22.46 -7.39
N VAL A 102 -3.24 22.99 -6.38
CA VAL A 102 -4.71 23.04 -6.31
C VAL A 102 -5.23 24.26 -7.05
N ASN A 103 -6.26 24.10 -7.87
CA ASN A 103 -6.93 25.19 -8.59
C ASN A 103 -7.77 26.07 -7.64
N ASN A 104 -7.10 26.85 -6.80
CA ASN A 104 -7.70 27.81 -5.88
C ASN A 104 -8.05 29.10 -6.65
N PRO A 105 -9.19 29.78 -6.36
CA PRO A 105 -9.50 31.09 -6.92
C PRO A 105 -8.39 32.14 -6.81
N ASN A 106 -7.49 32.01 -5.83
CA ASN A 106 -6.28 32.82 -5.72
C ASN A 106 -5.06 31.89 -5.51
N PRO A 107 -4.43 31.38 -6.59
CA PRO A 107 -3.33 30.43 -6.47
C PRO A 107 -2.09 31.09 -5.85
N SER A 108 -1.36 30.31 -5.05
CA SER A 108 -0.06 30.74 -4.52
C SER A 108 1.02 30.54 -5.58
N SER A 109 1.89 31.54 -5.76
CA SER A 109 3.08 31.41 -6.61
C SER A 109 4.15 30.48 -6.02
N LEU A 110 4.01 30.05 -4.76
CA LEU A 110 4.95 29.11 -4.12
C LEU A 110 4.68 27.66 -4.50
N ALA A 111 3.53 27.36 -5.11
CA ALA A 111 3.15 26.00 -5.44
C ALA A 111 4.05 25.43 -6.54
N GLU A 112 4.33 26.20 -7.61
CA GLU A 112 5.25 25.76 -8.66
C GLU A 112 6.69 25.63 -8.13
N ASP A 113 7.17 26.60 -7.35
CA ASP A 113 8.51 26.54 -6.74
C ASP A 113 8.67 25.29 -5.85
N PHE A 114 7.63 24.94 -5.08
CA PHE A 114 7.65 23.73 -4.25
C PHE A 114 7.63 22.46 -5.11
N LEU A 115 6.84 22.44 -6.18
CA LEU A 115 6.80 21.31 -7.11
C LEU A 115 8.15 21.10 -7.81
N GLU A 116 8.90 22.15 -8.10
CA GLU A 116 10.28 22.03 -8.60
C GLU A 116 11.21 21.51 -7.51
N PHE A 117 11.13 22.08 -6.30
CA PHE A 117 11.97 21.69 -5.16
C PHE A 117 11.87 20.21 -4.82
N VAL A 118 10.65 19.65 -4.75
CA VAL A 118 10.46 18.23 -4.35
C VAL A 118 11.00 17.23 -5.38
N GLN A 119 11.27 17.66 -6.61
CA GLN A 119 11.80 16.83 -7.68
C GLN A 119 13.34 16.75 -7.66
N GLY A 120 14.01 17.58 -6.85
CA GLY A 120 15.47 17.55 -6.73
C GLY A 120 15.98 16.21 -6.18
N PRO A 121 17.10 15.66 -6.67
CA PRO A 121 17.58 14.32 -6.26
C PRO A 121 17.73 14.11 -4.75
N ASP A 122 18.34 15.05 -4.05
CA ASP A 122 18.50 14.98 -2.59
C ASP A 122 17.14 15.06 -1.86
N ILE A 123 16.17 15.78 -2.44
CA ILE A 123 14.84 15.92 -1.85
C ILE A 123 14.01 14.66 -2.10
N CYS A 124 14.07 14.09 -3.31
CA CYS A 124 13.48 12.79 -3.62
C CYS A 124 13.99 11.71 -2.66
N LYS A 125 15.30 11.69 -2.39
CA LYS A 125 15.90 10.79 -1.41
C LYS A 125 15.33 11.01 0.00
N ALA A 126 15.27 12.26 0.45
CA ALA A 126 14.70 12.61 1.75
C ALA A 126 13.22 12.22 1.87
N VAL A 127 12.44 12.38 0.80
CA VAL A 127 11.02 11.97 0.75
C VAL A 127 10.89 10.44 0.84
N ALA A 128 11.68 9.71 0.04
CA ALA A 128 11.65 8.26 -0.01
C ALA A 128 11.96 7.60 1.36
N PHE A 129 12.76 8.26 2.19
CA PHE A 129 13.18 7.81 3.53
C PHE A 129 12.71 8.73 4.66
N SER A 130 11.58 9.42 4.47
CA SER A 130 10.96 10.23 5.52
C SER A 130 10.52 9.36 6.71
N GLU A 131 10.49 9.95 7.91
CA GLU A 131 10.22 9.21 9.15
C GLU A 131 8.88 8.45 9.10
N GLY A 132 8.92 7.17 9.45
CA GLY A 132 7.74 6.31 9.59
C GLY A 132 7.68 5.17 8.57
N THR A 133 7.93 5.44 7.28
CA THR A 133 7.86 4.44 6.20
C THR A 133 8.74 4.80 5.02
N TYR A 134 9.32 3.79 4.37
CA TYR A 134 10.19 3.99 3.21
C TYR A 134 9.58 3.42 1.94
N ASN A 135 9.63 4.19 0.84
CA ASN A 135 8.95 3.82 -0.39
C ASN A 135 9.79 4.20 -1.61
N PRO A 136 9.70 3.44 -2.71
CA PRO A 136 10.18 3.92 -4.00
C PRO A 136 9.44 5.20 -4.41
N VAL A 137 10.18 6.14 -5.01
CA VAL A 137 9.59 7.34 -5.62
C VAL A 137 9.72 7.23 -7.13
N SER A 138 8.74 7.76 -7.88
CA SER A 138 8.72 7.62 -9.35
C SER A 138 9.92 8.28 -10.03
N GLN A 139 10.52 9.27 -9.37
CA GLN A 139 11.72 9.98 -9.80
C GLN A 139 12.97 9.08 -9.82
N MET A 140 12.95 7.89 -9.20
CA MET A 140 14.04 6.91 -9.33
C MET A 140 14.23 6.37 -10.75
N GLY A 141 13.34 6.72 -11.70
CA GLY A 141 13.59 6.53 -13.13
C GLY A 141 14.69 7.44 -13.68
N ASP A 142 15.03 8.53 -12.98
CA ASP A 142 16.19 9.37 -13.24
C ASP A 142 17.44 8.77 -12.56
N PRO A 143 18.53 8.50 -13.30
CA PRO A 143 19.78 8.03 -12.72
C PRO A 143 20.33 8.91 -11.60
N GLU A 144 20.19 10.24 -11.68
CA GLU A 144 20.71 11.15 -10.63
C GLU A 144 20.00 10.97 -9.29
N VAL A 145 18.73 10.53 -9.31
CA VAL A 145 17.93 10.22 -8.14
C VAL A 145 18.27 8.81 -7.65
N LEU A 146 18.32 7.82 -8.55
CA LEU A 146 18.64 6.44 -8.19
C LEU A 146 20.01 6.31 -7.53
N ASP A 147 21.01 7.06 -8.02
CA ASP A 147 22.38 7.08 -7.49
C ASP A 147 22.48 7.62 -6.05
N LYS A 148 21.40 8.19 -5.49
CA LYS A 148 21.32 8.62 -4.08
C LYS A 148 21.03 7.48 -3.11
N PHE A 149 20.68 6.29 -3.61
CA PHE A 149 20.30 5.15 -2.78
C PHE A 149 21.43 4.13 -2.72
N ASP A 150 21.78 3.70 -1.52
CA ASP A 150 22.70 2.59 -1.33
C ASP A 150 21.98 1.24 -1.45
N LYS A 151 22.76 0.16 -1.35
CA LYS A 151 22.24 -1.20 -1.51
C LYS A 151 21.26 -1.60 -0.41
N ASP A 152 21.51 -1.19 0.83
CA ASP A 152 20.68 -1.59 1.97
C ASP A 152 19.33 -0.85 1.91
N GLU A 153 19.36 0.40 1.45
CA GLU A 153 18.17 1.20 1.18
C GLU A 153 17.33 0.63 0.04
N LEU A 154 17.96 0.22 -1.07
CA LEU A 154 17.28 -0.44 -2.19
C LEU A 154 16.69 -1.80 -1.80
N ASP A 155 17.37 -2.57 -0.96
CA ASP A 155 16.85 -3.83 -0.41
C ASP A 155 15.66 -3.59 0.54
N ALA A 156 15.74 -2.56 1.38
CA ALA A 156 14.68 -2.22 2.32
C ALA A 156 13.35 -1.89 1.62
N ILE A 157 13.40 -1.12 0.53
CA ILE A 157 12.23 -0.80 -0.29
C ILE A 157 11.89 -1.89 -1.34
N GLN A 158 12.59 -3.04 -1.30
CA GLN A 158 12.36 -4.17 -2.20
C GLN A 158 12.43 -3.80 -3.69
N TRP A 159 13.36 -2.92 -4.05
CA TRP A 159 13.52 -2.38 -5.41
C TRP A 159 13.70 -3.48 -6.46
N ASP A 160 14.41 -4.56 -6.12
CA ASP A 160 14.68 -5.70 -6.98
C ASP A 160 13.43 -6.43 -7.49
N SER A 161 12.35 -6.38 -6.71
CA SER A 161 11.06 -7.02 -7.01
C SER A 161 9.98 -6.05 -7.50
N LEU A 162 10.25 -4.74 -7.54
CA LEU A 162 9.22 -3.72 -7.80
C LEU A 162 8.46 -3.98 -9.11
N ASP A 163 9.15 -4.27 -10.21
CA ASP A 163 8.52 -4.53 -11.51
C ASP A 163 7.55 -5.73 -11.46
N GLU A 164 7.93 -6.79 -10.74
CA GLU A 164 7.09 -7.97 -10.54
C GLU A 164 5.85 -7.63 -9.69
N GLU A 165 6.03 -6.89 -8.60
CA GLU A 165 4.95 -6.44 -7.71
C GLU A 165 3.96 -5.53 -8.46
N MET A 166 4.46 -4.60 -9.28
CA MET A 166 3.67 -3.71 -10.14
C MET A 166 2.89 -4.51 -11.19
N SER A 167 3.50 -5.51 -11.82
CA SER A 167 2.84 -6.34 -12.84
C SER A 167 1.63 -7.12 -12.29
N ARG A 168 1.65 -7.43 -10.99
CA ARG A 168 0.59 -8.16 -10.26
C ARG A 168 -0.44 -7.26 -9.60
N SER A 169 -0.27 -5.95 -9.70
CA SER A 169 -1.09 -4.97 -9.02
C SER A 169 -1.99 -4.20 -10.00
N LEU A 170 -3.21 -3.94 -9.55
CA LEU A 170 -4.10 -2.96 -10.18
C LEU A 170 -3.68 -1.56 -9.77
N ASP A 171 -3.85 -0.59 -10.66
CA ASP A 171 -3.78 0.81 -10.25
C ASP A 171 -4.96 1.14 -9.35
N TYR A 172 -4.71 1.88 -8.26
CA TYR A 172 -5.76 2.36 -7.39
C TYR A 172 -6.80 3.17 -8.18
N GLN A 173 -8.09 2.89 -7.93
CA GLN A 173 -9.22 3.66 -8.45
C GLN A 173 -10.25 3.88 -7.34
N VAL A 174 -11.29 4.67 -7.64
CA VAL A 174 -12.41 4.88 -6.72
C VAL A 174 -13.19 3.57 -6.58
N VAL A 175 -13.36 3.11 -5.34
CA VAL A 175 -14.19 1.94 -5.03
C VAL A 175 -15.65 2.25 -5.35
N ALA A 176 -16.26 1.49 -6.25
CA ALA A 176 -17.56 1.85 -6.83
C ALA A 176 -18.72 1.78 -5.81
N SER A 177 -18.72 0.76 -4.94
CA SER A 177 -19.74 0.56 -3.88
C SER A 177 -19.19 0.87 -2.48
N TYR A 178 -18.39 1.93 -2.36
CA TYR A 178 -17.65 2.23 -1.13
C TYR A 178 -18.54 2.35 0.10
N ALA A 179 -19.69 3.01 0.01
CA ALA A 179 -20.55 3.27 1.16
C ALA A 179 -21.05 1.97 1.80
N GLU A 180 -21.59 1.06 0.98
CA GLU A 180 -22.14 -0.22 1.41
C GLU A 180 -21.04 -1.18 1.90
N LEU A 181 -19.90 -1.21 1.21
CA LEU A 181 -18.75 -2.01 1.60
C LEU A 181 -18.13 -1.51 2.91
N ASN A 182 -18.07 -0.19 3.12
CA ASN A 182 -17.57 0.40 4.36
C ASN A 182 -18.51 0.12 5.54
N GLU A 183 -19.82 0.13 5.34
CA GLU A 183 -20.78 -0.28 6.37
C GLU A 183 -20.55 -1.75 6.79
N ALA A 184 -20.46 -2.65 5.80
CA ALA A 184 -20.18 -4.07 6.03
C ALA A 184 -18.83 -4.30 6.73
N TYR A 185 -17.77 -3.62 6.28
CA TYR A 185 -16.43 -3.69 6.87
C TYR A 185 -16.44 -3.30 8.35
N ASN A 186 -17.10 -2.19 8.69
CA ASN A 186 -17.15 -1.70 10.06
C ASN A 186 -18.05 -2.56 10.96
N ALA A 187 -19.09 -3.19 10.40
CA ALA A 187 -19.87 -4.19 11.14
C ALA A 187 -19.00 -5.40 11.49
N ALA A 188 -18.34 -6.01 10.50
CA ALA A 188 -17.46 -7.16 10.68
C ALA A 188 -16.30 -6.87 11.66
N LYS A 189 -15.70 -5.68 11.59
CA LYS A 189 -14.62 -5.26 12.49
C LYS A 189 -15.03 -5.23 13.97
N ARG A 190 -16.31 -5.01 14.28
CA ARG A 190 -16.80 -4.89 15.67
C ARG A 190 -17.17 -6.24 16.30
N GLY A 191 -17.38 -7.28 15.50
CA GLY A 191 -17.93 -8.56 15.96
C GLY A 191 -19.44 -8.53 16.03
#